data_AF-A0A1W1D462-F1
#
_entry.id   AF-A0A1W1D462-F1
#
_cell.length_a   1.000
_cell.length_b   1.000
_cell.length_c   1.000
_cell.angle_alpha   90.00
_cell.angle_beta   90.00
_cell.angle_gamma   90.00
#
_symmetry.space_group_name_H-M   'P 1'
#
loop_
_entity.id
_entity.type
_entity.pdbx_description
1 polymer ?
#
loop_
_entity_poly.entity_id
_entity_poly.type
_entity_poly.pdbx_seq_one_letter_code
_entity_poly.pdbx_strand_id
1 'polypeptide(L)'
;MKIKLLLSTLIGGIIIYSGCGESSYNPSNNSSTNQKIQQLLQNHQYVEVINTLHNKPLTNNDYTALGKAYMGLSGLDIQTVIQKIYASGDGNNSSLMTFINSANYDKVRCDVPLSYLNKATQYFMKVIGDRCTTAPQQLTNFEKNICVYKGLAQTMEAVTTLNYIKNGDDNNTSDSKLRASTCAMQYAFNGSAIECSVLEKGFIHFQQNDRVYQSITVYPYGANREYEFLLKGTKYPKEVIVTHGYCATDDYTTRVDSKEDTSYKSSYHVCPINLNEDITTVNVDHFTTKDFIIDSFNKGTETILQTTTDTKLKQQIQDFRDDIYQTRTKTTQKTQQIDEEDMVQYLKQQTKKETTQW
;
A
#
# COMPACT_ATOMS: atom_id res chain seq x y z
N MET A 1 13.91 7.17 -29.66
CA MET A 1 14.51 8.32 -28.93
C MET A 1 13.67 9.60 -29.10
N LYS A 2 12.39 9.58 -28.71
CA LYS A 2 11.47 10.75 -28.76
C LYS A 2 10.58 10.92 -27.51
N ILE A 3 10.73 10.06 -26.49
CA ILE A 3 9.85 10.01 -25.31
C ILE A 3 10.33 10.95 -24.18
N LYS A 4 11.63 11.28 -24.12
CA LYS A 4 12.19 12.14 -23.04
C LYS A 4 11.67 13.59 -23.02
N LEU A 5 11.10 14.10 -24.12
CA LEU A 5 10.64 15.49 -24.23
C LEU A 5 9.14 15.68 -23.93
N LEU A 6 8.37 14.60 -23.72
CA LEU A 6 6.93 14.65 -23.40
C LEU A 6 6.61 14.46 -21.91
N LEU A 7 7.57 13.99 -21.10
CA LEU A 7 7.42 13.81 -19.65
C LEU A 7 7.40 15.15 -18.89
N SER A 8 8.04 16.20 -19.40
CA SER A 8 8.09 17.51 -18.75
C SER A 8 6.82 18.35 -18.91
N THR A 9 6.00 18.12 -19.94
CA THR A 9 4.80 18.93 -20.22
C THR A 9 3.52 18.38 -19.58
N LEU A 10 3.43 17.07 -19.29
CA LEU A 10 2.26 16.48 -18.62
C LEU A 10 2.29 16.70 -17.09
N ILE A 11 3.48 16.64 -16.48
CA ILE A 11 3.67 16.78 -15.02
C ILE A 11 3.35 18.22 -14.56
N GLY A 12 3.52 19.22 -15.44
CA GLY A 12 3.12 20.60 -15.16
C GLY A 12 1.62 20.77 -14.92
N GLY A 13 0.75 19.99 -15.56
CA GLY A 13 -0.71 20.15 -15.44
C GLY A 13 -1.26 19.78 -14.06
N ILE A 14 -0.70 18.75 -13.42
CA ILE A 14 -1.21 18.20 -12.14
C ILE A 14 -0.74 19.04 -10.94
N ILE A 15 0.36 19.79 -11.08
CA ILE A 15 0.91 20.64 -10.01
C ILE A 15 0.47 22.10 -10.16
N ILE A 16 0.27 22.61 -11.39
CA ILE A 16 -0.01 24.04 -11.62
C ILE A 16 -1.49 24.41 -11.36
N TYR A 17 -2.42 23.46 -11.38
CA TYR A 17 -3.86 23.77 -11.23
C TYR A 17 -4.44 23.79 -9.81
N SER A 18 -3.60 23.76 -8.77
CA SER A 18 -4.08 24.01 -7.38
C SER A 18 -3.72 25.40 -6.82
N GLY A 19 -3.19 26.32 -7.66
CA GLY A 19 -2.65 27.60 -7.19
C GLY A 19 -3.00 28.89 -7.94
N CYS A 20 -3.76 28.87 -9.04
CA CYS A 20 -4.20 30.10 -9.71
C CYS A 20 -5.65 29.99 -10.20
N GLY A 21 -6.58 30.63 -9.47
CA GLY A 21 -7.99 30.73 -9.82
C GLY A 21 -8.73 31.77 -8.96
N GLU A 22 -8.70 33.01 -9.46
CA GLU A 22 -9.62 34.15 -9.24
C GLU A 22 -9.98 34.62 -7.81
N SER A 23 -9.29 35.72 -7.44
CA SER A 23 -9.81 36.93 -6.79
C SER A 23 -11.27 36.92 -6.32
N SER A 24 -11.49 36.55 -5.06
CA SER A 24 -12.26 37.41 -4.17
C SER A 24 -11.38 37.77 -2.97
N TYR A 25 -10.89 39.00 -3.01
CA TYR A 25 -9.97 39.57 -2.04
C TYR A 25 -10.67 39.69 -0.68
N ASN A 26 -10.30 38.82 0.26
CA ASN A 26 -10.58 39.01 1.68
C ASN A 26 -9.24 38.94 2.43
N PRO A 27 -8.63 40.08 2.80
CA PRO A 27 -7.31 40.14 3.40
C PRO A 27 -7.41 39.82 4.89
N SER A 28 -7.46 38.54 5.23
CA SER A 28 -7.23 38.10 6.62
C SER A 28 -6.31 36.87 6.61
N ASN A 29 -5.02 37.11 6.83
CA ASN A 29 -3.96 36.20 7.33
C ASN A 29 -3.75 34.79 6.74
N ASN A 30 -4.55 34.30 5.79
CA ASN A 30 -4.50 32.89 5.33
C ASN A 30 -3.72 32.67 4.02
N SER A 31 -3.42 33.72 3.23
CA SER A 31 -2.73 33.54 1.94
C SER A 31 -1.25 33.19 2.10
N SER A 32 -0.56 33.77 3.10
CA SER A 32 0.86 33.51 3.37
C SER A 32 1.09 32.11 3.92
N THR A 33 0.18 31.60 4.75
CA THR A 33 0.24 30.22 5.28
C THR A 33 0.05 29.19 4.18
N ASN A 34 -0.92 29.40 3.28
CA ASN A 34 -1.15 28.47 2.16
C ASN A 34 0.04 28.43 1.20
N GLN A 35 0.63 29.59 0.87
CA GLN A 35 1.84 29.66 0.04
C GLN A 35 3.02 28.96 0.73
N LYS A 36 3.21 29.18 2.04
CA LYS A 36 4.23 28.49 2.83
C LYS A 36 4.05 26.98 2.81
N ILE A 37 2.83 26.47 2.99
CA ILE A 37 2.54 25.03 2.96
C ILE A 37 2.87 24.44 1.59
N GLN A 38 2.51 25.12 0.49
CA GLN A 38 2.86 24.64 -0.86
C GLN A 38 4.37 24.61 -1.08
N GLN A 39 5.11 25.63 -0.61
CA GLN A 39 6.56 25.65 -0.70
C GLN A 39 7.19 24.51 0.10
N LEU A 40 6.71 24.24 1.33
CA LEU A 40 7.18 23.12 2.14
C LEU A 40 6.93 21.77 1.45
N LEU A 41 5.75 21.57 0.86
CA LEU A 41 5.43 20.35 0.09
C LEU A 41 6.34 20.18 -1.14
N GLN A 42 6.62 21.27 -1.87
CA GLN A 42 7.53 21.26 -3.03
C GLN A 42 8.99 20.98 -2.63
N ASN A 43 9.39 21.41 -1.44
CA ASN A 43 10.72 21.17 -0.89
C ASN A 43 10.84 19.83 -0.15
N HIS A 44 9.82 18.97 -0.21
CA HIS A 44 9.76 17.68 0.51
C HIS A 44 9.89 17.82 2.06
N GLN A 45 9.51 18.97 2.61
CA GLN A 45 9.55 19.28 4.05
C GLN A 45 8.24 18.87 4.74
N TYR A 46 7.96 17.57 4.76
CA TYR A 46 6.65 17.04 5.16
C TYR A 46 6.37 17.15 6.67
N VAL A 47 7.39 16.99 7.52
CA VAL A 47 7.26 17.13 8.98
C VAL A 47 6.85 18.55 9.34
N GLU A 48 7.42 19.54 8.66
CA GLU A 48 7.16 20.95 8.84
C GLU A 48 5.74 21.33 8.40
N VAL A 49 5.21 20.71 7.34
CA VAL A 49 3.79 20.85 6.94
C VAL A 49 2.90 20.37 8.07
N ILE A 50 3.13 19.17 8.60
CA ILE A 50 2.33 18.59 9.68
C ILE A 50 2.38 19.48 10.92
N ASN A 51 3.56 19.90 11.34
CA ASN A 51 3.75 20.77 12.51
C ASN A 51 3.07 22.14 12.34
N THR A 52 3.06 22.69 11.12
CA THR A 52 2.39 23.96 10.81
C THR A 52 0.85 23.83 10.88
N LEU A 53 0.32 22.64 10.64
CA LEU A 53 -1.11 22.38 10.53
C LEU A 53 -1.74 21.79 11.81
N HIS A 54 -0.97 21.11 12.66
CA HIS A 54 -1.50 20.35 13.81
C HIS A 54 -2.28 21.21 14.84
N ASN A 55 -2.00 22.51 14.95
CA ASN A 55 -2.51 23.36 16.03
C ASN A 55 -3.52 24.42 15.59
N LYS A 56 -4.23 24.21 14.47
CA LYS A 56 -5.24 25.16 13.98
C LYS A 56 -6.50 24.46 13.47
N PRO A 57 -7.65 25.16 13.40
CA PRO A 57 -8.82 24.68 12.67
C PRO A 57 -8.45 24.40 11.21
N LEU A 58 -8.79 23.20 10.72
CA LEU A 58 -8.37 22.73 9.41
C LEU A 58 -9.45 23.02 8.34
N THR A 59 -9.00 23.53 7.20
CA THR A 59 -9.80 23.66 5.98
C THR A 59 -9.60 22.46 5.05
N ASN A 60 -10.39 22.35 3.98
CA ASN A 60 -10.20 21.32 2.95
C ASN A 60 -8.80 21.35 2.32
N ASN A 61 -8.21 22.54 2.17
CA ASN A 61 -6.84 22.70 1.67
C ASN A 61 -5.81 22.19 2.68
N ASP A 62 -6.04 22.42 3.98
CA ASP A 62 -5.17 21.92 5.04
C ASP A 62 -5.24 20.39 5.14
N TYR A 63 -6.44 19.80 5.07
CA TYR A 63 -6.59 18.34 5.01
C TYR A 63 -5.92 17.74 3.78
N THR A 64 -6.06 18.38 2.62
CA THR A 64 -5.37 17.94 1.40
C THR A 64 -3.85 18.02 1.57
N ALA A 65 -3.33 19.09 2.17
CA ALA A 65 -1.90 19.24 2.44
C ALA A 65 -1.36 18.22 3.44
N LEU A 66 -2.11 17.91 4.50
CA LEU A 66 -1.79 16.82 5.43
C LEU A 66 -1.73 15.48 4.72
N GLY A 67 -2.73 15.17 3.88
CA GLY A 67 -2.73 13.95 3.08
C GLY A 67 -1.49 13.82 2.20
N LYS A 68 -1.12 14.90 1.50
CA LYS A 68 0.11 14.96 0.69
C LYS A 68 1.37 14.80 1.53
N ALA A 69 1.44 15.43 2.70
CA ALA A 69 2.60 15.34 3.59
C ALA A 69 2.80 13.92 4.12
N TYR A 70 1.72 13.23 4.51
CA TYR A 70 1.81 11.84 4.95
C TYR A 70 2.19 10.88 3.82
N MET A 71 1.67 11.04 2.59
CA MET A 71 2.21 10.30 1.42
C MET A 71 3.71 10.58 1.20
N GLY A 72 4.13 11.83 1.41
CA GLY A 72 5.54 12.20 1.36
C GLY A 72 6.40 11.49 2.41
N LEU A 73 5.93 11.46 3.67
CA LEU A 73 6.61 10.76 4.76
C LEU A 73 6.69 9.25 4.56
N SER A 74 5.76 8.64 3.80
CA SER A 74 5.87 7.24 3.40
C SER A 74 6.92 6.99 2.31
N GLY A 75 7.60 8.03 1.82
CA GLY A 75 8.55 7.97 0.70
C GLY A 75 7.88 7.92 -0.68
N LEU A 76 6.58 8.23 -0.75
CA LEU A 76 5.73 8.04 -1.92
C LEU A 76 4.95 9.31 -2.23
N ASP A 77 5.66 10.42 -2.34
CA ASP A 77 5.02 11.66 -2.77
C ASP A 77 4.36 11.48 -4.14
N ILE A 78 3.26 12.20 -4.35
CA ILE A 78 2.39 12.03 -5.52
C ILE A 78 3.17 12.17 -6.84
N GLN A 79 4.16 13.07 -6.91
CA GLN A 79 4.90 13.28 -8.16
C GLN A 79 5.77 12.07 -8.46
N THR A 80 6.48 11.58 -7.46
CA THR A 80 7.32 10.39 -7.56
C THR A 80 6.48 9.16 -7.91
N VAL A 81 5.31 8.99 -7.31
CA VAL A 81 4.38 7.89 -7.61
C VAL A 81 3.92 7.94 -9.07
N ILE A 82 3.42 9.10 -9.55
CA ILE A 82 2.96 9.25 -10.94
C ILE A 82 4.10 8.99 -11.93
N GLN A 83 5.31 9.48 -11.65
CA GLN A 83 6.48 9.22 -12.50
C GLN A 83 6.82 7.74 -12.57
N LYS A 84 6.78 7.02 -11.43
CA LYS A 84 7.00 5.57 -11.39
C LYS A 84 5.93 4.79 -12.16
N ILE A 85 4.65 5.20 -12.06
CA ILE A 85 3.55 4.60 -12.84
C ILE A 85 3.79 4.76 -14.35
N TYR A 86 4.24 5.94 -14.79
CA TYR A 86 4.54 6.15 -16.20
C TYR A 86 5.75 5.37 -16.68
N ALA A 87 6.79 5.26 -15.84
CA ALA A 87 7.96 4.46 -16.16
C ALA A 87 7.65 2.95 -16.25
N SER A 88 6.66 2.45 -15.51
CA SER A 88 6.28 1.04 -15.54
C SER A 88 5.55 0.58 -16.81
N GLY A 89 5.02 1.51 -17.60
CA GLY A 89 4.29 1.23 -18.84
C GLY A 89 5.13 1.02 -20.09
N ASP A 90 6.44 1.30 -20.03
CA ASP A 90 7.31 1.38 -21.20
C ASP A 90 8.04 0.05 -21.53
N GLY A 91 7.67 -1.08 -20.92
CA GLY A 91 8.39 -2.36 -21.03
C GLY A 91 7.55 -3.59 -21.41
N ASN A 92 8.21 -4.68 -21.80
CA ASN A 92 7.58 -5.98 -22.12
C ASN A 92 7.24 -6.83 -20.86
N ASN A 93 7.54 -6.32 -19.66
CA ASN A 93 7.28 -7.01 -18.38
C ASN A 93 5.93 -6.56 -17.80
N SER A 94 5.38 -7.31 -16.83
CA SER A 94 4.15 -6.89 -16.15
C SER A 94 4.35 -5.51 -15.50
N SER A 95 3.50 -4.57 -15.90
CA SER A 95 3.47 -3.17 -15.50
C SER A 95 3.43 -3.03 -13.97
N LEU A 96 2.60 -3.81 -13.30
CA LEU A 96 2.50 -3.79 -11.83
C LEU A 96 3.78 -4.28 -11.13
N MET A 97 4.41 -5.38 -11.56
CA MET A 97 5.68 -5.81 -10.94
C MET A 97 6.82 -4.83 -11.23
N THR A 98 6.84 -4.25 -12.43
CA THR A 98 7.82 -3.20 -12.77
C THR A 98 7.65 -2.02 -11.83
N PHE A 99 6.40 -1.64 -11.54
CA PHE A 99 6.08 -0.61 -10.57
C PHE A 99 6.53 -0.99 -9.14
N ILE A 100 6.15 -2.18 -8.65
CA ILE A 100 6.56 -2.69 -7.33
C ILE A 100 8.08 -2.66 -7.17
N ASN A 101 8.82 -3.16 -8.17
CA ASN A 101 10.29 -3.19 -8.15
C ASN A 101 10.88 -1.77 -8.19
N SER A 102 10.29 -0.86 -8.97
CA SER A 102 10.73 0.55 -9.03
C SER A 102 10.45 1.33 -7.75
N ALA A 103 9.51 0.84 -6.93
CA ALA A 103 9.15 1.50 -5.68
C ALA A 103 10.31 1.48 -4.66
N ASN A 104 11.31 0.58 -4.85
CA ASN A 104 12.58 0.44 -4.14
C ASN A 104 12.57 1.03 -2.72
N TYR A 105 11.91 0.32 -1.81
CA TYR A 105 11.85 0.65 -0.39
C TYR A 105 13.08 0.14 0.35
N ASP A 106 14.26 0.55 -0.11
CA ASP A 106 15.48 0.28 0.61
C ASP A 106 15.43 1.10 1.91
N LYS A 107 15.23 0.43 3.05
CA LYS A 107 15.51 0.91 4.44
C LYS A 107 14.41 1.62 5.24
N VAL A 108 13.12 1.53 4.90
CA VAL A 108 12.06 2.10 5.77
C VAL A 108 11.41 1.01 6.65
N ARG A 109 11.41 1.20 7.98
CA ARG A 109 10.70 0.34 8.95
C ARG A 109 9.23 0.18 8.52
N CYS A 110 8.71 -1.03 8.49
CA CYS A 110 7.57 -1.40 7.64
C CYS A 110 6.19 -0.96 8.16
N ASP A 111 6.08 -0.57 9.43
CA ASP A 111 4.88 -0.01 10.03
C ASP A 111 4.67 1.46 9.64
N VAL A 112 5.77 2.20 9.49
CA VAL A 112 5.74 3.65 9.28
C VAL A 112 5.12 4.05 7.91
N PRO A 113 5.52 3.48 6.75
CA PRO A 113 4.93 3.82 5.46
C PRO A 113 3.45 3.50 5.37
N LEU A 114 3.01 2.31 5.82
CA LEU A 114 1.60 1.95 5.77
C LEU A 114 0.76 2.84 6.69
N SER A 115 1.28 3.20 7.87
CA SER A 115 0.58 4.10 8.80
C SER A 115 0.39 5.47 8.17
N TYR A 116 1.44 5.99 7.53
CA TYR A 116 1.37 7.27 6.82
C TYR A 116 0.46 7.23 5.59
N LEU A 117 0.48 6.16 4.78
CA LEU A 117 -0.45 6.02 3.66
C LEU A 117 -1.92 5.96 4.12
N ASN A 118 -2.20 5.20 5.19
CA ASN A 118 -3.52 5.14 5.80
C ASN A 118 -3.96 6.52 6.33
N LYS A 119 -3.08 7.23 7.05
CA LYS A 119 -3.34 8.62 7.49
C LYS A 119 -3.61 9.54 6.30
N ALA A 120 -2.87 9.41 5.21
CA ALA A 120 -3.10 10.18 4.01
C ALA A 120 -4.49 9.93 3.42
N THR A 121 -4.89 8.66 3.29
CA THR A 121 -6.23 8.26 2.86
C THR A 121 -7.31 8.89 3.75
N GLN A 122 -7.15 8.82 5.07
CA GLN A 122 -8.10 9.41 6.02
C GLN A 122 -8.22 10.93 5.86
N TYR A 123 -7.10 11.64 5.66
CA TYR A 123 -7.12 13.09 5.44
C TYR A 123 -7.79 13.47 4.12
N PHE A 124 -7.58 12.73 3.04
CA PHE A 124 -8.33 12.94 1.80
C PHE A 124 -9.82 12.66 2.00
N MET A 125 -10.18 11.63 2.77
CA MET A 125 -11.57 11.33 3.11
C MET A 125 -12.26 12.46 3.90
N LYS A 126 -11.53 13.24 4.72
CA LYS A 126 -12.10 14.44 5.38
C LYS A 126 -12.59 15.49 4.38
N VAL A 127 -12.10 15.48 3.14
CA VAL A 127 -12.51 16.42 2.09
C VAL A 127 -13.60 15.85 1.19
N ILE A 128 -13.42 14.62 0.68
CA ILE A 128 -14.28 14.05 -0.37
C ILE A 128 -15.24 12.94 0.10
N GLY A 129 -15.11 12.44 1.33
CA GLY A 129 -15.87 11.28 1.84
C GLY A 129 -15.77 10.06 0.91
N ASP A 130 -16.91 9.45 0.60
CA ASP A 130 -17.01 8.32 -0.33
C ASP A 130 -17.45 8.74 -1.76
N ARG A 131 -17.42 10.04 -2.06
CA ARG A 131 -17.94 10.58 -3.34
C ARG A 131 -17.11 10.20 -4.56
N CYS A 132 -15.86 9.77 -4.36
CA CYS A 132 -14.97 9.32 -5.44
C CYS A 132 -15.51 8.13 -6.22
N THR A 133 -16.27 7.26 -5.57
CA THR A 133 -16.84 6.04 -6.19
C THR A 133 -18.37 6.09 -6.30
N THR A 134 -19.05 6.86 -5.45
CA THR A 134 -20.52 6.94 -5.43
C THR A 134 -21.10 8.01 -6.35
N ALA A 135 -20.37 9.11 -6.60
CA ALA A 135 -20.84 10.22 -7.43
C ALA A 135 -19.70 10.95 -8.19
N PRO A 136 -18.83 10.23 -8.92
CA PRO A 136 -17.63 10.82 -9.54
C PRO A 136 -17.93 11.93 -10.57
N GLN A 137 -19.09 11.88 -11.22
CA GLN A 137 -19.53 12.86 -12.22
C GLN A 137 -19.87 14.23 -11.61
N GLN A 138 -20.18 14.29 -10.31
CA GLN A 138 -20.58 15.51 -9.60
C GLN A 138 -19.40 16.21 -8.90
N LEU A 139 -18.18 15.73 -9.14
CA LEU A 139 -16.97 16.27 -8.52
C LEU A 139 -16.41 17.44 -9.33
N THR A 140 -16.02 18.50 -8.63
CA THR A 140 -15.17 19.57 -9.18
C THR A 140 -13.80 19.03 -9.56
N ASN A 141 -13.04 19.77 -10.37
CA ASN A 141 -11.66 19.36 -10.72
C ASN A 141 -10.75 19.23 -9.49
N PHE A 142 -10.94 20.08 -8.49
CA PHE A 142 -10.22 19.98 -7.23
C PHE A 142 -10.54 18.68 -6.48
N GLU A 143 -11.81 18.34 -6.35
CA GLU A 143 -12.23 17.08 -5.70
C GLU A 143 -11.80 15.85 -6.50
N LYS A 144 -11.82 15.90 -7.84
CA LYS A 144 -11.28 14.83 -8.70
C LYS A 144 -9.80 14.61 -8.46
N ASN A 145 -9.01 15.69 -8.31
CA ASN A 145 -7.59 15.57 -7.97
C ASN A 145 -7.40 14.91 -6.60
N ILE A 146 -8.21 15.27 -5.60
CA ILE A 146 -8.16 14.61 -4.28
C ILE A 146 -8.53 13.14 -4.39
N CYS A 147 -9.53 12.80 -5.20
CA CYS A 147 -9.85 11.40 -5.48
C CYS A 147 -8.67 10.66 -6.11
N VAL A 148 -8.00 11.24 -7.10
CA VAL A 148 -6.77 10.66 -7.66
C VAL A 148 -5.72 10.47 -6.57
N TYR A 149 -5.48 11.46 -5.70
CA TYR A 149 -4.48 11.33 -4.62
C TYR A 149 -4.84 10.24 -3.60
N LYS A 150 -6.11 10.17 -3.20
CA LYS A 150 -6.64 9.07 -2.37
C LYS A 150 -6.43 7.73 -3.06
N GLY A 151 -6.77 7.64 -4.35
CA GLY A 151 -6.63 6.41 -5.12
C GLY A 151 -5.17 5.98 -5.26
N LEU A 152 -4.24 6.93 -5.41
CA LEU A 152 -2.81 6.68 -5.40
C LEU A 152 -2.35 6.17 -4.04
N ALA A 153 -2.74 6.81 -2.93
CA ALA A 153 -2.40 6.36 -1.58
C ALA A 153 -2.87 4.91 -1.32
N GLN A 154 -4.11 4.59 -1.66
CA GLN A 154 -4.66 3.22 -1.51
C GLN A 154 -3.96 2.20 -2.44
N THR A 155 -3.66 2.57 -3.69
CA THR A 155 -2.87 1.72 -4.59
C THR A 155 -1.47 1.49 -4.03
N MET A 156 -0.88 2.51 -3.40
CA MET A 156 0.41 2.39 -2.74
C MET A 156 0.38 1.51 -1.50
N GLU A 157 -0.68 1.51 -0.70
CA GLU A 157 -0.82 0.59 0.44
C GLU A 157 -0.68 -0.87 -0.01
N ALA A 158 -1.30 -1.22 -1.14
CA ALA A 158 -1.20 -2.54 -1.74
C ALA A 158 0.23 -2.86 -2.19
N VAL A 159 0.84 -1.93 -2.93
CA VAL A 159 2.20 -2.08 -3.47
C VAL A 159 3.26 -2.16 -2.36
N THR A 160 3.14 -1.33 -1.34
CA THR A 160 3.98 -1.36 -0.14
C THR A 160 3.83 -2.69 0.59
N THR A 161 2.60 -3.20 0.74
CA THR A 161 2.35 -4.51 1.36
C THR A 161 2.95 -5.67 0.55
N LEU A 162 2.80 -5.65 -0.78
CA LEU A 162 3.43 -6.63 -1.67
C LEU A 162 4.95 -6.57 -1.58
N ASN A 163 5.53 -5.38 -1.47
CA ASN A 163 6.96 -5.25 -1.29
C ASN A 163 7.45 -5.81 0.06
N TYR A 164 6.68 -5.69 1.15
CA TYR A 164 7.03 -6.34 2.43
C TYR A 164 7.05 -7.85 2.34
N ILE A 165 6.13 -8.39 1.55
CA ILE A 165 6.06 -9.82 1.28
C ILE A 165 7.24 -10.27 0.42
N LYS A 166 7.72 -9.42 -0.50
CA LYS A 166 8.85 -9.71 -1.41
C LYS A 166 10.23 -9.55 -0.74
N ASN A 167 10.48 -8.48 0.03
CA ASN A 167 11.80 -8.15 0.57
C ASN A 167 12.25 -9.11 1.69
N GLY A 168 13.30 -9.87 1.40
CA GLY A 168 14.24 -10.45 2.36
C GLY A 168 15.65 -9.99 1.99
N ASP A 169 16.47 -9.68 3.00
CA ASP A 169 17.82 -9.08 2.94
C ASP A 169 18.91 -9.84 2.14
N ASP A 170 18.55 -10.89 1.40
CA ASP A 170 19.55 -11.76 0.77
C ASP A 170 19.57 -11.55 -0.74
N ASN A 171 20.68 -10.95 -1.21
CA ASN A 171 21.07 -10.78 -2.61
C ASN A 171 21.12 -12.08 -3.45
N ASN A 172 20.64 -13.23 -2.95
CA ASN A 172 20.76 -14.52 -3.64
C ASN A 172 19.71 -15.60 -3.31
N THR A 173 18.47 -15.25 -2.94
CA THR A 173 17.39 -16.27 -2.95
C THR A 173 16.16 -15.76 -3.65
N SER A 174 15.88 -16.31 -4.84
CA SER A 174 14.61 -16.19 -5.52
C SER A 174 13.45 -16.38 -4.54
N ASP A 175 12.70 -15.31 -4.30
CA ASP A 175 11.26 -15.23 -3.99
C ASP A 175 10.63 -16.23 -2.99
N SER A 176 11.42 -16.86 -2.12
CA SER A 176 10.97 -17.90 -1.20
C SER A 176 9.96 -17.37 -0.19
N LYS A 177 10.10 -16.10 0.23
CA LYS A 177 9.16 -15.39 1.11
C LYS A 177 7.86 -15.00 0.41
N LEU A 178 7.91 -14.52 -0.85
CA LEU A 178 6.69 -14.28 -1.63
C LEU A 178 5.95 -15.58 -1.89
N ARG A 179 6.67 -16.66 -2.22
CA ARG A 179 6.08 -18.00 -2.37
C ARG A 179 5.47 -18.50 -1.06
N ALA A 180 6.17 -18.35 0.06
CA ALA A 180 5.62 -18.69 1.38
C ALA A 180 4.34 -17.91 1.70
N SER A 181 4.34 -16.61 1.42
CA SER A 181 3.19 -15.73 1.66
C SER A 181 2.02 -16.07 0.73
N THR A 182 2.31 -16.38 -0.53
CA THR A 182 1.31 -16.84 -1.50
C THR A 182 0.70 -18.18 -1.07
N CYS A 183 1.50 -19.10 -0.54
CA CYS A 183 1.01 -20.35 0.07
C CYS A 183 0.20 -20.11 1.34
N ALA A 184 0.60 -19.16 2.19
CA ALA A 184 -0.16 -18.77 3.37
C ALA A 184 -1.53 -18.21 2.98
N MET A 185 -1.61 -17.34 1.96
CA MET A 185 -2.86 -16.81 1.43
C MET A 185 -3.73 -17.92 0.84
N GLN A 186 -3.16 -18.82 0.04
CA GLN A 186 -3.89 -19.97 -0.50
C GLN A 186 -4.45 -20.87 0.61
N TYR A 187 -3.62 -21.18 1.60
CA TYR A 187 -4.00 -21.99 2.75
C TYR A 187 -5.08 -21.31 3.57
N ALA A 188 -4.95 -20.02 3.85
CA ALA A 188 -5.95 -19.24 4.56
C ALA A 188 -7.30 -19.23 3.82
N PHE A 189 -7.28 -19.21 2.48
CA PHE A 189 -8.52 -19.21 1.69
C PHE A 189 -9.25 -20.56 1.72
N ASN A 190 -8.56 -21.68 1.47
CA ASN A 190 -9.22 -22.97 1.22
C ASN A 190 -8.67 -24.18 2.01
N GLY A 191 -7.75 -23.95 2.95
CA GLY A 191 -7.15 -24.98 3.78
C GLY A 191 -6.10 -25.85 3.09
N SER A 192 -5.62 -25.44 1.90
CA SER A 192 -4.60 -26.18 1.14
C SER A 192 -3.55 -25.25 0.52
N ALA A 193 -2.32 -25.74 0.39
CA ALA A 193 -1.25 -25.08 -0.35
C ALA A 193 -0.57 -26.10 -1.27
N ILE A 194 -0.36 -25.75 -2.54
CA ILE A 194 0.13 -26.70 -3.56
C ILE A 194 1.66 -26.72 -3.64
N GLU A 195 2.33 -25.59 -3.37
CA GLU A 195 3.77 -25.43 -3.55
C GLU A 195 4.53 -25.32 -2.22
N CYS A 196 3.85 -25.59 -1.10
CA CYS A 196 4.38 -25.52 0.23
C CYS A 196 3.75 -26.58 1.14
N SER A 197 4.49 -27.00 2.18
CA SER A 197 3.88 -27.65 3.34
C SER A 197 3.46 -26.58 4.34
N VAL A 198 2.29 -26.75 4.95
CA VAL A 198 1.79 -25.87 6.01
C VAL A 198 1.60 -26.67 7.28
N LEU A 199 2.19 -26.20 8.37
CA LEU A 199 2.03 -26.77 9.70
C LEU A 199 1.21 -25.79 10.55
N GLU A 200 0.01 -26.19 10.94
CA GLU A 200 -0.76 -25.43 11.91
C GLU A 200 -0.09 -25.52 13.29
N LYS A 201 0.03 -24.37 13.94
CA LYS A 201 0.43 -24.23 15.34
C LYS A 201 -0.81 -23.88 16.17
N GLY A 202 -0.60 -23.75 17.48
CA GLY A 202 -1.63 -23.31 18.40
C GLY A 202 -2.06 -21.85 18.18
N PHE A 203 -3.05 -21.44 18.96
CA PHE A 203 -3.46 -20.05 19.04
C PHE A 203 -2.48 -19.25 19.90
N ILE A 204 -2.12 -18.06 19.42
CA ILE A 204 -1.29 -17.09 20.13
C ILE A 204 -2.20 -15.96 20.60
N HIS A 205 -2.18 -15.71 21.91
CA HIS A 205 -2.89 -14.60 22.52
C HIS A 205 -1.94 -13.45 22.78
N PHE A 206 -2.24 -12.34 22.16
CA PHE A 206 -1.52 -11.09 22.20
C PHE A 206 -2.24 -10.16 23.19
N GLN A 207 -1.63 -9.97 24.36
CA GLN A 207 -2.30 -9.43 25.56
C GLN A 207 -2.64 -7.95 25.44
N GLN A 208 -1.75 -7.17 24.83
CA GLN A 208 -1.88 -5.71 24.75
C GLN A 208 -3.11 -5.23 23.94
N ASN A 209 -3.59 -6.06 23.01
CA ASN A 209 -4.77 -5.76 22.19
C ASN A 209 -5.87 -6.84 22.30
N ASP A 210 -5.74 -7.76 23.25
CA ASP A 210 -6.63 -8.90 23.48
C ASP A 210 -6.95 -9.71 22.21
N ARG A 211 -5.93 -9.90 21.34
CA ARG A 211 -6.13 -10.58 20.05
C ARG A 211 -5.62 -12.00 20.05
N VAL A 212 -6.38 -12.88 19.42
CA VAL A 212 -6.02 -14.28 19.26
C VAL A 212 -5.87 -14.58 17.78
N TYR A 213 -4.71 -15.12 17.40
CA TYR A 213 -4.44 -15.57 16.04
C TYR A 213 -4.00 -17.03 16.04
N GLN A 214 -4.33 -17.76 14.98
CA GLN A 214 -3.73 -19.06 14.76
C GLN A 214 -2.37 -18.85 14.08
N SER A 215 -1.30 -19.40 14.65
CA SER A 215 0.00 -19.41 13.98
C SER A 215 0.08 -20.58 13.00
N ILE A 216 0.70 -20.33 11.86
CA ILE A 216 1.08 -21.37 10.90
C ILE A 216 2.55 -21.22 10.56
N THR A 217 3.20 -22.33 10.24
CA THR A 217 4.54 -22.34 9.66
C THR A 217 4.44 -22.88 8.24
N VAL A 218 4.97 -22.12 7.29
CA VAL A 218 4.97 -22.46 5.86
C VAL A 218 6.38 -22.85 5.42
N TYR A 219 6.48 -23.99 4.74
CA TYR A 219 7.71 -24.55 4.19
C TYR A 219 7.60 -24.60 2.66
N PRO A 220 8.13 -23.60 1.94
CA PRO A 220 8.09 -23.59 0.48
C PRO A 220 8.98 -24.70 -0.11
N TYR A 221 8.47 -25.47 -1.07
CA TYR A 221 9.23 -26.62 -1.62
C TYR A 221 10.54 -26.18 -2.29
N GLY A 222 11.65 -26.80 -1.90
CA GLY A 222 12.98 -26.42 -2.41
C GLY A 222 13.55 -25.14 -1.78
N ALA A 223 12.92 -24.57 -0.74
CA ALA A 223 13.56 -23.61 0.15
C ALA A 223 14.04 -24.31 1.42
N ASN A 224 15.21 -23.92 1.92
CA ASN A 224 15.76 -24.40 3.20
C ASN A 224 15.37 -23.49 4.38
N ARG A 225 14.25 -22.79 4.27
CA ARG A 225 13.78 -21.81 5.26
C ARG A 225 12.29 -21.98 5.52
N GLU A 226 11.90 -21.74 6.76
CA GLU A 226 10.52 -21.71 7.21
C GLU A 226 10.06 -20.27 7.47
N TYR A 227 8.76 -20.04 7.30
CA TYR A 227 8.16 -18.71 7.49
C TYR A 227 6.93 -18.85 8.38
N GLU A 228 6.88 -18.05 9.45
CA GLU A 228 5.73 -18.01 10.35
C GLU A 228 4.73 -16.96 9.88
N PHE A 229 3.44 -17.28 9.92
CA PHE A 229 2.35 -16.35 9.60
C PHE A 229 1.25 -16.47 10.66
N LEU A 230 0.46 -15.41 10.77
CA LEU A 230 -0.71 -15.37 11.65
C LEU A 230 -1.99 -15.37 10.81
N LEU A 231 -2.93 -16.22 11.19
CA LEU A 231 -4.25 -16.29 10.60
C LEU A 231 -5.31 -15.78 11.57
N LYS A 232 -6.26 -15.02 11.02
CA LYS A 232 -7.49 -14.60 11.69
C LYS A 232 -8.65 -15.49 11.25
N GLY A 233 -9.49 -15.86 12.23
CA GLY A 233 -10.65 -16.73 12.03
C GLY A 233 -10.39 -18.18 12.44
N THR A 234 -11.46 -18.91 12.75
CA THR A 234 -11.40 -20.32 13.20
C THR A 234 -11.86 -21.31 12.14
N LYS A 235 -12.44 -20.83 11.04
CA LYS A 235 -12.93 -21.63 9.91
C LYS A 235 -12.56 -20.97 8.60
N TYR A 236 -12.43 -21.77 7.55
CA TYR A 236 -12.15 -21.27 6.20
C TYR A 236 -13.37 -20.52 5.62
N PRO A 237 -13.17 -19.42 4.88
CA PRO A 237 -11.89 -18.74 4.65
C PRO A 237 -11.39 -18.01 5.91
N LYS A 238 -10.10 -18.16 6.19
CA LYS A 238 -9.31 -17.40 7.17
C LYS A 238 -8.59 -16.26 6.45
N GLU A 239 -8.07 -15.30 7.20
CA GLU A 239 -7.35 -14.15 6.64
C GLU A 239 -5.91 -14.12 7.15
N VAL A 240 -4.93 -13.91 6.26
CA VAL A 240 -3.52 -13.74 6.67
C VAL A 240 -3.33 -12.34 7.23
N ILE A 241 -2.76 -12.23 8.41
CA ILE A 241 -2.40 -10.95 9.04
C ILE A 241 -1.10 -10.42 8.44
N VAL A 242 -1.04 -9.11 8.19
CA VAL A 242 0.23 -8.48 7.79
C VAL A 242 1.11 -8.30 9.03
N THR A 243 2.31 -8.85 8.99
CA THR A 243 3.27 -8.85 10.10
C THR A 243 4.60 -8.18 9.71
N HIS A 244 5.28 -7.60 10.68
CA HIS A 244 6.63 -7.05 10.51
C HIS A 244 7.50 -7.34 11.74
N GLY A 245 8.66 -7.96 11.50
CA GLY A 245 9.58 -8.39 12.56
C GLY A 245 8.93 -9.40 13.51
N TYR A 246 9.52 -9.52 14.69
CA TYR A 246 9.06 -10.39 15.77
C TYR A 246 8.85 -9.58 17.04
N CYS A 247 7.82 -9.91 17.81
CA CYS A 247 7.55 -9.30 19.11
C CYS A 247 7.05 -10.34 20.11
N ALA A 248 7.10 -9.96 21.39
CA ALA A 248 6.54 -10.76 22.46
C ALA A 248 5.01 -10.66 22.47
N THR A 249 4.33 -11.63 23.09
CA THR A 249 2.87 -11.61 23.20
C THR A 249 2.34 -10.54 24.17
N ASP A 250 3.19 -10.08 25.09
CA ASP A 250 2.93 -9.07 26.12
C ASP A 250 3.49 -7.67 25.80
N ASP A 251 4.32 -7.54 24.76
CA ASP A 251 4.88 -6.26 24.29
C ASP A 251 4.90 -6.18 22.75
N TYR A 252 3.93 -5.44 22.19
CA TYR A 252 3.84 -5.17 20.74
C TYR A 252 4.78 -4.09 20.23
N THR A 253 5.30 -3.27 21.13
CA THR A 253 6.02 -2.05 20.77
C THR A 253 7.48 -2.34 20.49
N THR A 254 8.04 -3.35 21.17
CA THR A 254 9.39 -3.82 20.92
C THR A 254 9.39 -4.86 19.81
N ARG A 255 9.95 -4.50 18.66
CA ARG A 255 10.14 -5.39 17.50
C ARG A 255 11.62 -5.70 17.32
N VAL A 256 11.92 -6.94 16.95
CA VAL A 256 13.24 -7.38 16.48
C VAL A 256 13.15 -7.87 15.04
N ASP A 257 14.18 -7.64 14.25
CA ASP A 257 14.13 -7.88 12.81
C ASP A 257 14.28 -9.38 12.46
N SER A 258 14.96 -10.16 13.31
CA SER A 258 15.21 -11.58 13.07
C SER A 258 15.15 -12.43 14.34
N LYS A 259 14.96 -13.75 14.16
CA LYS A 259 15.08 -14.75 15.24
C LYS A 259 16.51 -14.91 15.75
N GLU A 260 17.49 -14.39 15.02
CA GLU A 260 18.91 -14.47 15.33
C GLU A 260 19.40 -13.21 16.08
N ASP A 261 18.54 -12.21 16.25
CA ASP A 261 18.84 -11.03 17.07
C ASP A 261 19.10 -11.45 18.52
N THR A 262 20.16 -10.91 19.14
CA THR A 262 20.52 -11.19 20.55
C THR A 262 19.43 -10.87 21.57
N SER A 263 18.46 -10.03 21.20
CA SER A 263 17.31 -9.67 22.01
C SER A 263 16.08 -10.57 21.78
N TYR A 264 16.15 -11.50 20.83
CA TYR A 264 15.09 -12.46 20.54
C TYR A 264 14.89 -13.43 21.71
N LYS A 265 13.64 -13.60 22.13
CA LYS A 265 13.24 -14.64 23.10
C LYS A 265 12.45 -15.71 22.37
N SER A 266 12.53 -16.96 22.81
CA SER A 266 11.77 -18.08 22.19
C SER A 266 10.25 -17.89 22.22
N SER A 267 9.73 -16.99 23.06
CA SER A 267 8.33 -16.57 23.12
C SER A 267 7.96 -15.50 22.07
N TYR A 268 8.89 -15.09 21.22
CA TYR A 268 8.63 -14.10 20.18
C TYR A 268 7.98 -14.76 18.98
N HIS A 269 7.02 -14.05 18.41
CA HIS A 269 6.26 -14.45 17.24
C HIS A 269 6.28 -13.33 16.21
N VAL A 270 5.97 -13.66 14.96
CA VAL A 270 5.79 -12.64 13.92
C VAL A 270 4.79 -11.59 14.39
N CYS A 271 5.18 -10.31 14.31
CA CYS A 271 4.46 -9.25 15.00
C CYS A 271 3.44 -8.59 14.07
N PRO A 272 2.12 -8.61 14.36
CA PRO A 272 1.13 -7.89 13.56
C PRO A 272 1.49 -6.41 13.42
N ILE A 273 1.25 -5.85 12.24
CA ILE A 273 1.37 -4.40 12.06
C ILE A 273 0.21 -3.70 12.79
N ASN A 274 0.53 -2.62 13.51
CA ASN A 274 -0.46 -1.71 14.05
C ASN A 274 -0.31 -0.36 13.35
N LEU A 275 -1.34 0.08 12.63
CA LEU A 275 -1.34 1.39 11.97
C LEU A 275 -1.89 2.51 12.86
N ASN A 276 -2.47 2.18 14.02
CA ASN A 276 -3.01 3.16 14.95
C ASN A 276 -1.94 3.46 16.01
N GLU A 277 -1.36 4.66 15.93
CA GLU A 277 -0.49 5.21 16.98
C GLU A 277 -1.26 5.52 18.27
N ASP A 278 -2.60 5.66 18.20
CA ASP A 278 -3.45 5.85 19.36
C ASP A 278 -3.84 4.50 19.98
N ILE A 279 -2.94 3.98 20.82
CA ILE A 279 -3.07 2.76 21.64
C ILE A 279 -4.30 2.83 22.59
N THR A 280 -4.92 4.00 22.73
CA THR A 280 -6.04 4.25 23.65
C THR A 280 -7.40 3.80 23.13
N THR A 281 -7.54 3.48 21.84
CA THR A 281 -8.80 2.93 21.29
C THR A 281 -8.69 1.42 21.09
N VAL A 282 -9.53 0.70 21.85
CA VAL A 282 -9.59 -0.79 21.91
C VAL A 282 -10.00 -1.42 20.55
N ASN A 283 -10.45 -0.62 19.59
CA ASN A 283 -10.67 -1.03 18.19
C ASN A 283 -9.50 -0.60 17.30
N VAL A 284 -8.33 -1.20 17.50
CA VAL A 284 -7.41 -1.30 16.37
C VAL A 284 -8.11 -2.23 15.37
N ASP A 285 -8.16 -1.89 14.09
CA ASP A 285 -8.70 -2.81 13.08
C ASP A 285 -7.70 -3.95 12.81
N HIS A 286 -8.18 -5.13 12.44
CA HIS A 286 -7.30 -6.19 11.95
C HIS A 286 -6.85 -5.81 10.55
N PHE A 287 -5.55 -5.72 10.34
CA PHE A 287 -5.02 -5.50 9.00
C PHE A 287 -4.59 -6.82 8.38
N THR A 288 -5.35 -7.25 7.39
CA THR A 288 -5.11 -8.50 6.67
C THR A 288 -4.46 -8.23 5.31
N THR A 289 -3.87 -9.25 4.71
CA THR A 289 -3.39 -9.19 3.33
C THR A 289 -4.52 -8.85 2.37
N LYS A 290 -5.76 -9.28 2.67
CA LYS A 290 -6.94 -8.92 1.88
C LYS A 290 -7.20 -7.42 1.93
N ASP A 291 -7.19 -6.83 3.12
CA ASP A 291 -7.48 -5.40 3.33
C ASP A 291 -6.51 -4.52 2.52
N PHE A 292 -5.21 -4.80 2.63
CA PHE A 292 -4.21 -3.95 1.96
C PHE A 292 -3.95 -4.33 0.51
N ILE A 293 -3.88 -5.61 0.16
CA ILE A 293 -3.48 -6.00 -1.21
C ILE A 293 -4.67 -5.97 -2.15
N ILE A 294 -5.85 -6.42 -1.71
CA ILE A 294 -7.00 -6.61 -2.60
C ILE A 294 -7.93 -5.42 -2.50
N ASP A 295 -8.36 -5.09 -1.29
CA ASP A 295 -9.30 -4.03 -1.02
C ASP A 295 -8.71 -2.66 -1.36
N SER A 296 -7.53 -2.31 -0.83
CA SER A 296 -6.90 -1.03 -1.17
C SER A 296 -6.49 -0.94 -2.64
N PHE A 297 -6.06 -2.04 -3.29
CA PHE A 297 -5.79 -2.03 -4.72
C PHE A 297 -7.06 -1.80 -5.56
N ASN A 298 -8.14 -2.54 -5.30
CA ASN A 298 -9.41 -2.35 -6.01
C ASN A 298 -9.97 -0.94 -5.77
N LYS A 299 -10.04 -0.48 -4.51
CA LYS A 299 -10.53 0.86 -4.16
C LYS A 299 -9.67 1.94 -4.79
N GLY A 300 -8.35 1.78 -4.73
CA GLY A 300 -7.38 2.73 -5.27
C GLY A 300 -7.46 2.87 -6.78
N THR A 301 -7.35 1.74 -7.48
CA THR A 301 -7.39 1.72 -8.95
C THR A 301 -8.74 2.14 -9.51
N GLU A 302 -9.86 1.69 -8.93
CA GLU A 302 -11.21 2.12 -9.33
C GLU A 302 -11.40 3.63 -9.14
N THR A 303 -10.99 4.15 -7.97
CA THR A 303 -11.06 5.59 -7.70
C THR A 303 -10.31 6.39 -8.76
N ILE A 304 -9.09 5.98 -9.13
CA ILE A 304 -8.32 6.67 -10.17
C ILE A 304 -9.03 6.58 -11.52
N LEU A 305 -9.45 5.38 -11.94
CA LEU A 305 -10.06 5.15 -13.26
C LEU A 305 -11.37 5.94 -13.48
N GLN A 306 -12.14 6.15 -12.40
CA GLN A 306 -13.40 6.90 -12.44
C GLN A 306 -13.20 8.41 -12.40
N THR A 307 -12.13 8.92 -11.80
CA THR A 307 -11.99 10.36 -11.50
C THR A 307 -10.89 11.07 -12.29
N THR A 308 -9.88 10.35 -12.78
CA THR A 308 -8.80 10.95 -13.56
C THR A 308 -9.26 11.38 -14.96
N THR A 309 -8.82 12.55 -15.39
CA THR A 309 -8.90 12.99 -16.79
C THR A 309 -7.65 12.67 -17.59
N ASP A 310 -6.58 12.22 -16.92
CA ASP A 310 -5.33 11.82 -17.58
C ASP A 310 -5.50 10.44 -18.20
N THR A 311 -5.59 10.39 -19.53
CA THR A 311 -5.79 9.16 -20.29
C THR A 311 -4.61 8.20 -20.20
N LYS A 312 -3.38 8.70 -20.01
CA LYS A 312 -2.21 7.85 -19.83
C LYS A 312 -2.22 7.20 -18.47
N LEU A 313 -2.47 7.97 -17.41
CA LEU A 313 -2.62 7.42 -16.06
C LEU A 313 -3.75 6.38 -16.02
N LYS A 314 -4.88 6.70 -16.66
CA LYS A 314 -6.01 5.78 -16.77
C LYS A 314 -5.60 4.45 -17.42
N GLN A 315 -4.88 4.52 -18.54
CA GLN A 315 -4.41 3.31 -19.22
C GLN A 315 -3.44 2.50 -18.37
N GLN A 316 -2.46 3.15 -17.72
CA GLN A 316 -1.49 2.45 -16.87
C GLN A 316 -2.14 1.74 -15.68
N ILE A 317 -3.11 2.38 -15.03
CA ILE A 317 -3.89 1.74 -13.95
C ILE A 317 -4.75 0.58 -14.48
N GLN A 318 -5.28 0.70 -15.70
CA GLN A 318 -5.98 -0.42 -16.34
C GLN A 318 -5.03 -1.57 -16.62
N ASP A 319 -3.83 -1.29 -17.14
CA ASP A 319 -2.80 -2.31 -17.43
C ASP A 319 -2.41 -3.05 -16.14
N PHE A 320 -2.31 -2.36 -15.00
CA PHE A 320 -2.07 -3.00 -13.70
C PHE A 320 -3.17 -4.00 -13.31
N ARG A 321 -4.44 -3.65 -13.54
CA ARG A 321 -5.58 -4.57 -13.27
C ARG A 321 -5.60 -5.73 -14.24
N ASP A 322 -5.40 -5.43 -15.53
CA ASP A 322 -5.41 -6.42 -16.60
C ASP A 322 -4.28 -7.46 -16.40
N ASP A 323 -3.10 -7.04 -15.93
CA ASP A 323 -1.99 -7.93 -15.58
C ASP A 323 -2.37 -8.99 -14.54
N ILE A 324 -3.18 -8.64 -13.55
CA ILE A 324 -3.66 -9.57 -12.52
C ILE A 324 -4.73 -10.49 -13.10
N TYR A 325 -5.69 -9.93 -13.84
CA TYR A 325 -6.80 -10.69 -14.42
C TYR A 325 -6.39 -11.73 -15.45
N GLN A 326 -5.48 -11.34 -16.35
CA GLN A 326 -5.07 -12.19 -17.47
C GLN A 326 -4.40 -13.49 -16.99
N THR A 327 -3.89 -13.54 -15.76
CA THR A 327 -3.31 -14.74 -15.17
C THR A 327 -4.33 -15.88 -14.96
N ARG A 328 -5.60 -15.56 -14.66
CA ARG A 328 -6.63 -16.59 -14.37
C ARG A 328 -7.47 -16.96 -15.58
N THR A 329 -8.01 -15.98 -16.30
CA THR A 329 -9.13 -16.23 -17.25
C THR A 329 -8.73 -16.18 -18.73
N LYS A 330 -7.49 -15.82 -19.08
CA LYS A 330 -7.05 -15.54 -20.47
C LYS A 330 -7.98 -14.59 -21.25
N THR A 331 -8.91 -13.91 -20.57
CA THR A 331 -9.93 -13.05 -21.18
C THR A 331 -9.89 -11.67 -20.53
N THR A 332 -10.00 -10.64 -21.36
CA THR A 332 -9.92 -9.24 -20.94
C THR A 332 -11.31 -8.75 -20.51
N GLN A 333 -11.79 -9.13 -19.32
CA GLN A 333 -12.97 -8.46 -18.75
C GLN A 333 -12.55 -7.23 -17.96
N LYS A 334 -12.78 -6.05 -18.54
CA LYS A 334 -12.25 -4.75 -18.08
C LYS A 334 -12.88 -4.16 -16.81
N THR A 335 -13.83 -4.83 -16.15
CA THR A 335 -14.69 -4.20 -15.11
C THR A 335 -14.92 -5.03 -13.85
N GLN A 336 -14.31 -6.20 -13.72
CA GLN A 336 -14.50 -7.01 -12.52
C GLN A 336 -13.67 -6.45 -11.34
N GLN A 337 -14.04 -6.77 -10.10
CA GLN A 337 -13.21 -6.54 -8.90
C GLN A 337 -12.25 -7.72 -8.70
N ILE A 338 -10.98 -7.43 -8.38
CA ILE A 338 -9.95 -8.46 -8.23
C ILE A 338 -10.25 -9.21 -6.95
N ASP A 339 -10.33 -10.53 -7.01
CA ASP A 339 -10.56 -11.35 -5.82
C ASP A 339 -9.26 -11.96 -5.26
N GLU A 340 -9.37 -12.68 -4.13
CA GLU A 340 -8.23 -13.37 -3.49
C GLU A 340 -7.58 -14.40 -4.40
N GLU A 341 -8.38 -15.07 -5.23
CA GLU A 341 -7.88 -16.10 -6.14
C GLU A 341 -7.08 -15.48 -7.28
N ASP A 342 -7.58 -14.39 -7.88
CA ASP A 342 -6.90 -13.63 -8.93
C ASP A 342 -5.51 -13.17 -8.45
N MET A 343 -5.43 -12.59 -7.26
CA MET A 343 -4.16 -12.13 -6.67
C MET A 343 -3.22 -13.29 -6.37
N VAL A 344 -3.71 -14.38 -5.76
CA VAL A 344 -2.87 -15.57 -5.49
C VAL A 344 -2.31 -16.16 -6.77
N GLN A 345 -3.10 -16.26 -7.84
CA GLN A 345 -2.62 -16.77 -9.13
C GLN A 345 -1.59 -15.84 -9.76
N TYR A 346 -1.84 -14.53 -9.73
CA TYR A 346 -0.88 -13.53 -10.20
C TYR A 346 0.47 -13.68 -9.50
N LEU A 347 0.50 -13.70 -8.17
CA LEU A 347 1.74 -13.84 -7.40
C LEU A 347 2.46 -15.17 -7.68
N LYS A 348 1.74 -16.28 -7.86
CA LYS A 348 2.32 -17.56 -8.31
C LYS A 348 2.98 -17.48 -9.69
N GLN A 349 2.43 -16.70 -10.60
CA GLN A 349 3.03 -16.54 -11.92
C GLN A 349 4.35 -15.75 -11.84
N GLN A 350 4.40 -14.74 -10.97
CA GLN A 350 5.60 -13.93 -10.78
C GLN A 350 6.74 -14.73 -10.14
N THR A 351 6.44 -15.55 -9.12
CA THR A 351 7.44 -16.43 -8.49
C THR A 351 8.06 -17.43 -9.47
N LYS A 352 7.27 -17.95 -10.43
CA LYS A 352 7.74 -18.90 -11.47
C LYS A 352 8.63 -18.27 -12.53
N LYS A 353 8.33 -17.04 -12.95
CA LYS A 353 9.13 -16.33 -13.96
C LYS A 353 10.55 -16.06 -13.45
N GLU A 354 10.71 -15.75 -12.16
CA GLU A 354 12.01 -15.49 -11.55
C GLU A 354 12.88 -16.76 -11.42
N THR A 355 12.28 -17.96 -11.35
CA THR A 355 13.04 -19.23 -11.26
C THR A 355 13.55 -19.74 -12.61
N THR A 356 13.04 -19.24 -13.74
CA THR A 356 13.38 -19.74 -15.09
C THR A 356 14.48 -18.91 -15.78
N GLN A 357 14.96 -17.83 -15.15
CA GLN A 357 16.00 -16.94 -15.71
C GLN A 357 17.44 -17.30 -15.34
N TRP A 358 17.69 -18.51 -14.82
CA TRP A 358 19.02 -18.99 -14.44
C TRP A 358 19.49 -20.15 -15.31
#